data_AF-A0A343TN75-F1
#
_entry.id   AF-A0A343TN75-F1
#
_cell.length_a   1.000
_cell.length_b   1.000
_cell.length_c   1.000
_cell.angle_alpha   90.00
_cell.angle_beta   90.00
_cell.angle_gamma   90.00
#
_symmetry.space_group_name_H-M   'P 1'
#
loop_
_entity.id
_entity.type
_entity.pdbx_description
1 polymer ?
#
loop_
_entity_poly.entity_id
_entity_poly.type
_entity_poly.pdbx_seq_one_letter_code
_entity_poly.pdbx_strand_id
1 'polypeptide(L)'
;MVAITVILAAVIGTFVLGLGDQVGDTAPNSQFEGEQLTEDMEGQDVEEIVDFRHTGGDSVEGSALGISVSGLSGEDVDSENIEFDLLTDEGSLSAGDTATVEVEVTGGDPTSEDVVVNEGTEISLTWESGDRSSVLRAYELPNDIEYGEE
;
A
#
# COMPACT_ATOMS: atom_id res chain seq x y z
N MET A 1 55.33 -24.41 19.45
CA MET A 1 53.99 -23.99 19.90
C MET A 1 53.89 -22.46 19.78
N VAL A 2 53.91 -21.94 18.54
CA VAL A 2 53.79 -20.51 18.16
C VAL A 2 53.37 -20.50 16.68
N ALA A 3 52.16 -20.94 16.37
CA ALA A 3 51.68 -20.98 14.97
C ALA A 3 50.21 -20.56 14.81
N ILE A 4 49.53 -20.21 15.91
CA ILE A 4 48.08 -19.93 15.92
C ILE A 4 47.77 -18.48 16.33
N THR A 5 48.75 -17.71 16.81
CA THR A 5 48.52 -16.36 17.35
C THR A 5 48.58 -15.23 16.31
N VAL A 6 48.72 -15.53 15.01
CA VAL A 6 48.80 -14.52 13.94
C VAL A 6 47.67 -14.68 12.92
N ILE A 7 46.50 -15.16 13.35
CA ILE A 7 45.27 -15.14 12.53
C ILE A 7 44.15 -14.31 13.19
N LEU A 8 44.26 -13.97 14.47
CA LEU A 8 43.23 -13.21 15.20
C LEU A 8 43.38 -11.68 15.17
N ALA A 9 44.37 -11.13 14.47
CA ALA A 9 44.56 -9.67 14.35
C ALA A 9 44.19 -9.11 12.97
N ALA A 10 43.82 -9.96 12.01
CA ALA A 10 43.48 -9.57 10.64
C ALA A 10 41.95 -9.53 10.40
N VAL A 11 41.16 -9.30 11.44
CA VAL A 11 39.80 -8.73 11.26
C VAL A 11 39.99 -7.24 11.00
N ILE A 12 40.28 -6.95 9.74
CA ILE A 12 40.39 -5.61 9.18
C ILE A 12 38.98 -5.08 8.94
N GLY A 13 38.74 -3.85 9.37
CA GLY A 13 37.51 -3.11 9.14
C GLY A 13 37.28 -2.79 7.67
N THR A 14 36.55 -3.66 6.99
CA THR A 14 35.88 -3.46 5.69
C THR A 14 34.67 -4.39 5.72
N PHE A 15 33.48 -3.96 6.17
CA PHE A 15 32.38 -3.54 5.29
C PHE A 15 31.30 -2.85 6.16
N VAL A 16 31.56 -1.62 6.59
CA VAL A 16 30.47 -0.63 6.71
C VAL A 16 30.85 0.63 5.95
N LEU A 17 31.52 0.45 4.81
CA LEU A 17 31.49 1.45 3.75
C LEU A 17 30.12 1.33 3.03
N GLY A 18 29.07 1.57 3.80
CA GLY A 18 27.74 1.99 3.35
C GLY A 18 27.30 3.28 4.07
N LEU A 19 28.14 3.84 4.96
CA LEU A 19 27.89 5.11 5.67
C LEU A 19 28.26 6.33 4.81
N GLY A 20 27.72 6.38 3.58
CA GLY A 20 27.98 7.48 2.65
C GLY A 20 26.97 7.68 1.52
N ASP A 21 26.07 6.73 1.26
CA ASP A 21 25.05 6.85 0.19
C ASP A 21 23.62 6.92 0.74
N GLN A 22 23.44 6.86 2.06
CA GLN A 22 22.13 6.82 2.71
C GLN A 22 21.74 8.15 3.35
N VAL A 23 22.23 9.26 2.78
CA VAL A 23 21.88 10.62 3.20
C VAL A 23 21.25 11.33 2.01
N GLY A 24 19.94 11.10 1.87
CA GLY A 24 19.10 11.64 0.80
C GLY A 24 18.08 10.60 0.34
N ASP A 25 16.93 10.59 1.03
CA ASP A 25 15.67 9.96 0.59
C ASP A 25 15.58 8.43 0.76
N THR A 26 15.70 7.97 2.01
CA THR A 26 15.13 6.67 2.41
C THR A 26 13.64 6.85 2.65
N ALA A 27 12.82 5.84 2.32
CA ALA A 27 11.39 5.86 2.62
C ALA A 27 11.13 6.22 4.10
N PRO A 28 10.12 7.04 4.40
CA PRO A 28 9.81 7.46 5.77
C PRO A 28 9.54 6.24 6.65
N ASN A 29 10.00 6.26 7.91
CA ASN A 29 9.68 5.21 8.86
C ASN A 29 8.29 5.47 9.47
N SER A 30 7.27 5.41 8.62
CA SER A 30 5.86 5.59 8.96
C SER A 30 5.19 4.24 9.22
N GLN A 31 4.13 4.25 10.03
CA GLN A 31 3.34 3.07 10.36
C GLN A 31 1.90 3.32 9.94
N PHE A 32 1.37 2.41 9.12
CA PHE A 32 -0.02 2.45 8.67
C PHE A 32 -0.74 1.16 9.03
N GLU A 33 -2.02 1.28 9.37
CA GLU A 33 -2.97 0.18 9.52
C GLU A 33 -4.00 0.25 8.40
N GLY A 34 -4.24 -0.89 7.74
CA GLY A 34 -5.29 -1.03 6.72
C GLY A 34 -6.58 -1.58 7.33
N GLU A 35 -7.72 -1.05 6.90
CA GLU A 35 -9.05 -1.44 7.35
C GLU A 35 -10.02 -1.39 6.16
N GLN A 36 -10.71 -2.49 5.86
CA GLN A 36 -11.82 -2.50 4.89
C GLN A 36 -13.01 -1.71 5.46
N LEU A 37 -13.59 -0.84 4.64
CA LEU A 37 -14.71 0.03 5.04
C LEU A 37 -16.07 -0.55 4.68
N THR A 38 -16.15 -1.24 3.54
CA THR A 38 -17.39 -1.78 2.99
C THR A 38 -17.18 -3.15 2.34
N GLU A 39 -18.28 -3.91 2.26
CA GLU A 39 -18.39 -5.19 1.56
C GLU A 39 -19.33 -5.07 0.35
N ASP A 40 -19.97 -3.90 0.15
CA ASP A 40 -20.98 -3.67 -0.88
C ASP A 40 -20.85 -2.25 -1.46
N MET A 41 -21.05 -2.07 -2.77
CA MET A 41 -21.07 -0.74 -3.42
C MET A 41 -22.42 0.00 -3.35
N GLU A 42 -23.41 -0.46 -2.56
CA GLU A 42 -24.74 0.19 -2.39
C GLU A 42 -25.42 0.69 -3.69
N GLY A 43 -25.19 0.03 -4.84
CA GLY A 43 -25.70 0.45 -6.16
C GLY A 43 -25.07 1.74 -6.73
N GLN A 44 -23.94 2.18 -6.16
CA GLN A 44 -23.13 3.30 -6.59
C GLN A 44 -22.03 2.82 -7.54
N ASP A 45 -21.63 3.68 -8.48
CA ASP A 45 -20.49 3.41 -9.35
C ASP A 45 -19.16 3.69 -8.66
N VAL A 46 -19.17 4.36 -7.50
CA VAL A 46 -17.98 4.82 -6.77
C VAL A 46 -18.18 4.53 -5.29
N GLU A 47 -17.21 3.88 -4.63
CA GLU A 47 -17.30 3.55 -3.21
C GLU A 47 -15.92 3.53 -2.51
N GLU A 48 -15.88 3.99 -1.25
CA GLU A 48 -14.68 3.94 -0.41
C GLU A 48 -14.51 2.53 0.20
N ILE A 49 -13.40 1.86 -0.10
CA ILE A 49 -13.24 0.44 0.21
C ILE A 49 -12.21 0.13 1.30
N VAL A 50 -11.15 0.92 1.40
CA VAL A 50 -10.06 0.68 2.37
C VAL A 50 -9.51 1.98 2.92
N ASP A 51 -9.35 2.04 4.23
CA ASP A 51 -8.63 3.10 4.93
C ASP A 51 -7.22 2.63 5.31
N PHE A 52 -6.22 3.45 4.95
CA PHE A 52 -4.87 3.39 5.49
C PHE A 52 -4.66 4.50 6.52
N ARG A 53 -4.83 4.16 7.80
CA ARG A 53 -4.65 5.09 8.92
C ARG A 53 -3.19 5.16 9.35
N HIS A 54 -2.61 6.35 9.39
CA HIS A 54 -1.27 6.58 9.94
C HIS A 54 -1.31 6.49 11.46
N THR A 55 -0.61 5.50 12.03
CA THR A 55 -0.62 5.23 13.47
C THR A 55 0.62 5.73 14.22
N GLY A 56 1.64 6.18 13.50
CA GLY A 56 2.88 6.66 14.11
C GLY A 56 4.08 6.67 13.17
N GLY A 57 5.20 7.21 13.67
CA GLY A 57 6.42 7.36 12.89
C GLY A 57 6.50 8.70 12.16
N ASP A 58 7.28 8.73 11.08
CA ASP A 58 7.51 9.93 10.27
C ASP A 58 6.25 10.35 9.50
N SER A 59 6.02 11.65 9.34
CA SER A 59 4.99 12.17 8.45
C SER A 59 5.33 11.92 6.98
N VAL A 60 4.31 11.74 6.15
CA VAL A 60 4.45 11.45 4.71
C VAL A 60 3.61 12.45 3.92
N GLU A 61 4.15 13.05 2.86
CA GLU A 61 3.37 13.92 1.98
C GLU A 61 2.35 13.08 1.19
N GLY A 62 1.07 13.49 1.18
CA GLY A 62 0.02 12.77 0.44
C GLY A 62 0.34 12.64 -1.05
N SER A 63 0.96 13.66 -1.65
CA SER A 63 1.42 13.64 -3.05
C SER A 63 2.56 12.67 -3.34
N ALA A 64 3.22 12.14 -2.30
CA ALA A 64 4.23 11.10 -2.42
C ALA A 64 3.65 9.70 -2.17
N LEU A 65 2.36 9.59 -1.86
CA LEU A 65 1.66 8.32 -1.72
C LEU A 65 1.03 7.89 -3.04
N GLY A 66 0.94 6.58 -3.20
CA GLY A 66 0.20 5.95 -4.28
C GLY A 66 -0.29 4.58 -3.83
N ILE A 67 -1.04 3.91 -4.70
CA ILE A 67 -1.50 2.55 -4.47
C ILE A 67 -1.07 1.62 -5.61
N SER A 68 -0.89 0.36 -5.25
CA SER A 68 -0.78 -0.74 -6.20
C SER A 68 -1.73 -1.84 -5.77
N VAL A 69 -2.59 -2.27 -6.68
CA VAL A 69 -3.55 -3.37 -6.46
C VAL A 69 -3.05 -4.61 -7.17
N SER A 70 -3.12 -5.77 -6.50
CA SER A 70 -2.76 -7.05 -7.07
C SER A 70 -3.65 -8.17 -6.55
N GLY A 71 -3.76 -9.27 -7.30
CA GLY A 71 -4.66 -10.37 -6.92
C GLY A 71 -6.12 -10.15 -7.30
N LEU A 72 -6.44 -9.05 -7.99
CA LEU A 72 -7.73 -8.84 -8.63
C LEU A 72 -7.90 -9.87 -9.74
N SER A 73 -8.68 -10.91 -9.46
CA SER A 73 -8.91 -12.03 -10.37
C SER A 73 -10.15 -12.81 -9.97
N GLY A 74 -11.04 -13.06 -10.93
CA GLY A 74 -12.26 -13.83 -10.75
C GLY A 74 -12.96 -14.02 -12.10
N GLU A 75 -13.80 -15.03 -12.23
CA GLU A 75 -14.63 -15.19 -13.45
C GLU A 75 -15.68 -14.07 -13.56
N ASP A 76 -16.08 -13.50 -12.41
CA ASP A 76 -17.11 -12.47 -12.27
C ASP A 76 -16.53 -11.06 -11.98
N VAL A 77 -15.19 -10.92 -11.91
CA VAL A 77 -14.51 -9.65 -11.65
C VAL A 77 -14.12 -8.99 -12.97
N ASP A 78 -14.81 -7.90 -13.33
CA ASP A 78 -14.51 -7.12 -14.54
C ASP A 78 -13.35 -6.13 -14.32
N SER A 79 -12.15 -6.66 -14.17
CA SER A 79 -10.93 -5.85 -13.97
C SER A 79 -10.65 -4.84 -15.09
N GLU A 80 -11.33 -4.90 -16.24
CA GLU A 80 -11.16 -3.93 -17.33
C GLU A 80 -11.97 -2.65 -17.11
N ASN A 81 -13.05 -2.72 -16.32
CA ASN A 81 -13.96 -1.60 -16.03
C ASN A 81 -13.90 -1.16 -14.57
N ILE A 82 -12.77 -1.41 -13.90
CA ILE A 82 -12.55 -1.02 -12.50
C ILE A 82 -11.31 -0.16 -12.41
N GLU A 83 -11.46 1.03 -11.82
CA GLU A 83 -10.36 1.93 -11.50
C GLU A 83 -10.26 2.10 -9.97
N PHE A 84 -9.04 2.26 -9.47
CA PHE A 84 -8.77 2.52 -8.06
C PHE A 84 -8.11 3.88 -7.94
N ASP A 85 -8.59 4.71 -7.01
CA ASP A 85 -7.98 6.00 -6.67
C ASP A 85 -7.56 6.02 -5.20
N LEU A 86 -6.57 6.87 -4.88
CA LEU A 86 -6.11 7.09 -3.52
C LEU A 86 -6.45 8.53 -3.12
N LEU A 87 -7.47 8.66 -2.30
CA LEU A 87 -7.87 9.91 -1.68
C LEU A 87 -6.93 10.21 -0.52
N THR A 88 -6.20 11.31 -0.63
CA THR A 88 -5.34 11.83 0.45
C THR A 88 -5.62 13.31 0.66
N ASP A 89 -5.44 13.78 1.89
CA ASP A 89 -5.38 15.22 2.14
C ASP A 89 -4.20 15.85 1.39
N GLU A 90 -4.37 17.08 0.87
CA GLU A 90 -3.32 17.81 0.12
C GLU A 90 -2.05 18.15 0.95
N GLY A 91 -1.98 17.70 2.20
CA GLY A 91 -0.90 17.97 3.15
C GLY A 91 -0.03 16.76 3.47
N SER A 92 0.75 16.90 4.54
CA SER A 92 1.47 15.78 5.13
C SER A 92 0.55 14.98 6.05
N LEU A 93 0.44 13.68 5.81
CA LEU A 93 -0.19 12.75 6.72
C LEU A 93 0.72 12.49 7.92
N SER A 94 0.14 12.54 9.10
CA SER A 94 0.74 12.32 10.41
C SER A 94 -0.13 11.38 11.23
N ALA A 95 0.31 11.03 12.44
CA ALA A 95 -0.43 10.09 13.27
C ALA A 95 -1.87 10.56 13.55
N GLY A 96 -2.84 9.75 13.12
CA GLY A 96 -4.28 10.03 13.19
C GLY A 96 -4.91 10.40 11.85
N ASP A 97 -4.11 10.73 10.84
CA ASP A 97 -4.59 11.02 9.48
C ASP A 97 -4.79 9.72 8.68
N THR A 98 -5.62 9.77 7.65
CA THR A 98 -6.01 8.61 6.85
C THR A 98 -5.84 8.89 5.36
N ALA A 99 -5.38 7.89 4.61
CA ALA A 99 -5.49 7.84 3.16
C ALA A 99 -6.53 6.77 2.80
N THR A 100 -7.51 7.12 1.98
CA THR A 100 -8.66 6.27 1.67
C THR A 100 -8.57 5.80 0.22
N VAL A 101 -8.82 4.52 -0.01
CA VAL A 101 -8.86 3.92 -1.34
C VAL A 101 -10.31 3.85 -1.78
N GLU A 102 -10.57 4.42 -2.95
CA GLU A 102 -11.86 4.37 -3.62
C GLU A 102 -11.76 3.41 -4.82
N VAL A 103 -12.86 2.72 -5.10
CA VAL A 103 -13.04 1.96 -6.32
C VAL A 103 -14.15 2.59 -7.17
N GLU A 104 -13.90 2.75 -8.46
CA GLU A 104 -14.88 3.22 -9.44
C GLU A 104 -15.13 2.14 -10.50
N VAL A 105 -16.39 1.83 -10.74
CA VAL A 105 -16.86 1.02 -11.87
C VAL A 105 -17.07 1.97 -13.05
N THR A 106 -16.19 1.89 -14.04
CA THR A 106 -16.09 2.87 -15.14
C THR A 106 -16.87 2.44 -16.39
N GLY A 107 -17.44 1.24 -16.35
CA GLY A 107 -18.20 0.63 -17.43
C GLY A 107 -18.78 -0.71 -17.04
N GLY A 108 -19.52 -1.31 -17.98
CA GLY A 108 -20.35 -2.48 -17.69
C GLY A 108 -21.73 -2.08 -17.16
N ASP A 109 -22.63 -3.06 -17.10
CA ASP A 109 -23.92 -2.94 -16.42
C ASP A 109 -23.86 -3.94 -15.25
N PRO A 110 -23.13 -3.63 -14.17
CA PRO A 110 -23.01 -4.53 -13.03
C PRO A 110 -24.38 -4.77 -12.41
N THR A 111 -24.55 -5.98 -11.88
CA THR A 111 -25.75 -6.47 -11.24
C THR A 111 -25.45 -6.84 -9.80
N SER A 112 -26.50 -6.99 -9.00
CA SER A 112 -26.35 -7.19 -7.56
C SER A 112 -25.71 -8.52 -7.11
N GLU A 113 -25.26 -9.34 -8.06
CA GLU A 113 -24.56 -10.60 -7.85
C GLU A 113 -23.10 -10.53 -8.32
N ASP A 114 -22.66 -9.40 -8.89
CA ASP A 114 -21.32 -9.24 -9.44
C ASP A 114 -20.32 -8.83 -8.36
N VAL A 115 -19.17 -9.52 -8.34
CA VAL A 115 -18.05 -9.20 -7.45
C VAL A 115 -17.20 -8.12 -8.11
N VAL A 116 -17.12 -6.96 -7.48
CA VAL A 116 -16.29 -5.84 -7.94
C VAL A 116 -14.84 -6.08 -7.53
N VAL A 117 -14.58 -6.40 -6.27
CA VAL A 117 -13.23 -6.69 -5.78
C VAL A 117 -13.25 -7.98 -4.99
N ASN A 118 -12.47 -8.98 -5.41
CA ASN A 118 -12.47 -10.29 -4.73
C ASN A 118 -11.71 -10.28 -3.40
N GLU A 119 -12.11 -11.16 -2.48
CA GLU A 119 -11.37 -11.51 -1.28
C GLU A 119 -9.94 -11.92 -1.65
N GLY A 120 -8.98 -11.59 -0.78
CA GLY A 120 -7.57 -11.85 -1.05
C GLY A 120 -6.92 -10.89 -2.04
N THR A 121 -7.64 -9.92 -2.60
CA THR A 121 -7.01 -8.80 -3.32
C THR A 121 -6.11 -8.02 -2.35
N GLU A 122 -4.85 -7.83 -2.74
CA GLU A 122 -3.87 -7.07 -1.96
C GLU A 122 -3.78 -5.63 -2.49
N ILE A 123 -4.11 -4.68 -1.62
CA ILE A 123 -3.92 -3.25 -1.85
C ILE A 123 -2.66 -2.80 -1.08
N SER A 124 -1.67 -2.31 -1.82
CA SER A 124 -0.41 -1.83 -1.28
C SER A 124 -0.34 -0.32 -1.33
N LEU A 125 -0.27 0.33 -0.17
CA LEU A 125 0.10 1.73 -0.03
C LEU A 125 1.61 1.89 -0.28
N THR A 126 1.97 2.68 -1.28
CA THR A 126 3.35 2.91 -1.70
C THR A 126 3.75 4.36 -1.46
N TRP A 127 5.03 4.56 -1.12
CA TRP A 127 5.67 5.87 -1.13
C TRP A 127 6.61 5.98 -2.31
N GLU A 128 6.61 7.12 -2.98
CA GLU A 128 7.45 7.43 -4.13
C GLU A 128 8.17 8.77 -3.98
N SER A 129 9.44 8.81 -4.35
CA SER A 129 10.24 10.03 -4.41
C SER A 129 11.29 9.94 -5.51
N GLY A 130 11.08 10.68 -6.60
CA GLY A 130 11.92 10.61 -7.79
C GLY A 130 11.90 9.20 -8.39
N ASP A 131 13.06 8.55 -8.45
CA ASP A 131 13.21 7.19 -8.99
C ASP A 131 13.08 6.09 -7.92
N ARG A 132 12.70 6.45 -6.69
CA ARG A 132 12.61 5.51 -5.56
C ARG A 132 11.16 5.25 -5.20
N SER A 133 10.84 3.98 -4.94
CA SER A 133 9.56 3.58 -4.39
C SER A 133 9.72 2.55 -3.28
N SER A 134 8.78 2.50 -2.34
CA SER A 134 8.69 1.48 -1.30
C SER A 134 7.24 1.22 -0.93
N VAL A 135 6.91 -0.04 -0.64
CA VAL A 135 5.64 -0.37 0.01
C VAL A 135 5.73 0.05 1.48
N LEU A 136 4.78 0.88 1.93
CA LEU A 136 4.63 1.27 3.33
C LEU A 136 3.73 0.28 4.06
N ARG A 137 2.64 -0.14 3.41
CA ARG A 137 1.70 -1.12 3.96
C ARG A 137 1.02 -1.90 2.84
N ALA A 138 0.94 -3.22 3.02
CA ALA A 138 0.06 -4.07 2.25
C ALA A 138 -1.15 -4.47 3.11
N TYR A 139 -2.33 -4.48 2.51
CA TYR A 139 -3.57 -4.92 3.14
C TYR A 139 -4.27 -5.89 2.19
N GLU A 140 -4.51 -7.10 2.68
CA GLU A 140 -5.26 -8.14 1.97
C GLU A 140 -6.73 -8.02 2.39
N LEU A 141 -7.63 -7.87 1.42
CA LEU A 141 -9.06 -7.77 1.68
C LEU A 141 -9.57 -9.08 2.32
N PRO A 142 -10.22 -9.01 3.49
CA PRO A 142 -10.74 -10.19 4.17
C PRO A 142 -12.03 -10.74 3.54
N ASN A 143 -12.80 -9.93 2.82
CA ASN A 143 -14.06 -10.31 2.17
C ASN A 143 -14.13 -9.69 0.76
N ASP A 144 -15.02 -10.24 -0.06
CA ASP A 144 -15.39 -9.67 -1.36
C ASP A 144 -16.05 -8.28 -1.18
N ILE A 145 -16.03 -7.50 -2.27
CA ILE A 145 -16.82 -6.29 -2.43
C ILE A 145 -17.77 -6.54 -3.59
N GLU A 146 -19.06 -6.64 -3.29
CA GLU A 146 -20.11 -6.94 -4.26
C GLU A 146 -20.78 -5.64 -4.73
N TYR A 147 -21.31 -5.63 -5.96
CA TYR A 147 -22.16 -4.52 -6.38
C TYR A 147 -23.51 -4.67 -5.64
N GLY A 148 -23.82 -3.77 -4.71
CA GLY A 148 -25.03 -3.88 -3.88
C GLY A 148 -26.32 -3.47 -4.61
N GLU A 149 -27.48 -3.80 -4.03
CA GLU A 149 -28.75 -3.15 -4.39
C GLU A 149 -28.91 -1.82 -3.62
N GLU A 150 -29.37 -0.75 -4.29
CA GLU A 150 -29.75 0.54 -3.66
C GLU A 150 -30.86 0.41 -2.59
#